data_AF-A0A8T9MYG3-F1
#
_entry.id   AF-A0A8T9MYG3-F1
#
_cell.length_a   1.000
_cell.length_b   1.000
_cell.length_c   1.000
_cell.angle_alpha   90.00
_cell.angle_beta   90.00
_cell.angle_gamma   90.00
#
_symmetry.space_group_name_H-M   'P 1'
#
loop_
_entity.id
_entity.type
_entity.pdbx_description
1 polymer ?
#
loop_
_entity_poly.entity_id
_entity_poly.type
_entity_poly.pdbx_seq_one_letter_code
_entity_poly.pdbx_strand_id
1 'polypeptide(L)'
;MHALADGHAFVWLSAAEREAAASAAPLVGHNGASPLVLQGRKLFLARQWQLERDLANEINRLSTPIRADERPADALAAAKLQQWFDGEHARDQQAAAALTLCQRFVLIGGGLRHGQNHHHRQIARAAVRRSHAPSVRCPCRAHRQSGGADVASPAPRH
;
A
#
# COMPACT_ATOMS: atom_id res chain seq x y z
N MET A 1 13.41 -23.92 8.05
CA MET A 1 12.64 -23.12 7.07
C MET A 1 11.85 -22.04 7.82
N HIS A 2 12.50 -20.94 8.22
CA HIS A 2 11.90 -19.90 9.08
C HIS A 2 11.27 -18.74 8.27
N ALA A 3 11.87 -18.35 7.15
CA ALA A 3 11.53 -17.11 6.46
C ALA A 3 10.05 -16.96 6.00
N LEU A 4 9.41 -18.04 5.55
CA LEU A 4 7.99 -17.98 5.15
C LEU A 4 7.06 -17.83 6.37
N ALA A 5 7.39 -18.51 7.47
CA ALA A 5 6.63 -18.40 8.72
C ALA A 5 6.75 -16.98 9.31
N ASP A 6 7.89 -16.33 9.07
CA ASP A 6 8.15 -14.94 9.45
C ASP A 6 7.52 -13.91 8.48
N GLY A 7 6.78 -14.39 7.47
CA GLY A 7 6.04 -13.54 6.53
C GLY A 7 6.88 -12.94 5.40
N HIS A 8 8.11 -13.42 5.17
CA HIS A 8 8.90 -12.95 4.03
C HIS A 8 8.32 -13.45 2.70
N ALA A 9 8.14 -12.53 1.75
CA ALA A 9 7.68 -12.84 0.39
C ALA A 9 8.76 -13.51 -0.47
N PHE A 10 10.03 -13.29 -0.14
CA PHE A 10 11.19 -13.85 -0.82
C PHE A 10 12.41 -13.91 0.10
N VAL A 11 13.42 -14.66 -0.32
CA VAL A 11 14.75 -14.65 0.28
C VAL A 11 15.78 -14.06 -0.69
N TRP A 12 16.77 -13.36 -0.15
CA TRP A 12 17.91 -12.88 -0.94
C TRP A 12 18.99 -13.97 -1.01
N LEU A 13 19.49 -14.21 -2.21
CA LEU A 13 20.58 -15.14 -2.46
C LEU A 13 21.91 -14.39 -2.67
N SER A 14 23.00 -15.04 -2.25
CA SER A 14 24.35 -14.74 -2.73
C SER A 14 24.46 -15.01 -4.25
N ALA A 15 25.59 -14.64 -4.86
CA ALA A 15 25.83 -15.01 -6.26
C ALA A 15 25.86 -16.55 -6.39
N ALA A 16 26.74 -17.21 -5.63
CA ALA A 16 26.88 -18.67 -5.67
C ALA A 16 25.55 -19.42 -5.42
N GLU A 17 24.74 -18.98 -4.45
CA GLU A 17 23.42 -19.57 -4.21
C GLU A 17 22.45 -19.35 -5.36
N ARG A 18 22.53 -18.19 -6.03
CA ARG A 18 21.73 -17.92 -7.23
C ARG A 18 22.13 -18.87 -8.37
N GLU A 19 23.41 -19.06 -8.62
CA GLU A 19 23.89 -19.98 -9.65
C GLU A 19 23.46 -21.43 -9.37
N ALA A 20 23.57 -21.86 -8.10
CA ALA A 20 23.08 -23.17 -7.67
C ALA A 20 21.56 -23.30 -7.86
N ALA A 21 20.78 -22.30 -7.45
CA ALA A 21 19.33 -22.29 -7.62
C ALA A 21 18.91 -22.30 -9.09
N ALA A 22 19.59 -21.53 -9.95
CA ALA A 22 19.31 -21.50 -11.38
C ALA A 22 19.53 -22.85 -12.08
N SER A 23 20.41 -23.68 -11.52
CA SER A 23 20.72 -25.02 -12.04
C SER A 23 19.72 -26.09 -11.58
N ALA A 24 18.81 -25.77 -10.65
CA ALA A 24 17.87 -26.71 -10.03
C ALA A 24 16.54 -26.86 -10.83
N ALA A 25 16.60 -26.88 -12.16
CA ALA A 25 15.45 -27.16 -13.00
C ALA A 25 14.92 -28.59 -12.75
N PRO A 26 13.59 -28.83 -12.77
CA PRO A 26 12.50 -27.89 -13.08
C PRO A 26 11.93 -27.16 -11.85
N LEU A 27 12.50 -27.37 -10.66
CA LEU A 27 11.97 -26.84 -9.39
C LEU A 27 12.06 -25.32 -9.32
N VAL A 28 13.14 -24.76 -9.88
CA VAL A 28 13.36 -23.33 -9.99
C VAL A 28 13.17 -22.91 -11.45
N GLY A 29 12.36 -21.88 -11.66
CA GLY A 29 12.15 -21.27 -12.95
C GLY A 29 12.11 -19.75 -12.87
N HIS A 30 11.68 -19.12 -13.96
CA HIS A 30 11.56 -17.65 -14.08
C HIS A 30 10.11 -17.18 -14.23
N ASN A 31 9.16 -18.10 -14.13
CA ASN A 31 7.74 -17.88 -14.25
C ASN A 31 6.99 -18.70 -13.18
N GLY A 32 5.72 -18.37 -12.95
CA GLY A 32 4.88 -19.06 -11.96
C GLY A 32 4.55 -20.53 -12.28
N ALA A 33 5.13 -21.13 -13.34
CA ALA A 33 4.94 -22.54 -13.67
C ALA A 33 5.85 -23.47 -12.84
N SER A 34 6.99 -22.97 -12.36
CA SER A 34 7.86 -23.69 -11.43
C SER A 34 7.47 -23.39 -9.98
N PRO A 35 7.63 -24.34 -9.03
CA PRO A 35 7.34 -24.11 -7.61
C PRO A 35 8.12 -22.94 -6.98
N LEU A 36 9.35 -22.72 -7.44
CA LEU A 36 10.20 -21.60 -7.05
C LEU A 36 10.47 -20.69 -8.24
N VAL A 37 10.44 -19.39 -7.99
CA VAL A 37 10.70 -18.36 -9.00
C VAL A 37 11.93 -17.57 -8.61
N LEU A 38 12.93 -17.57 -9.49
CA LEU A 38 14.15 -16.80 -9.33
C LEU A 38 14.10 -15.55 -10.19
N GLN A 39 14.09 -14.37 -9.55
CA GLN A 39 14.11 -13.06 -10.20
C GLN A 39 15.31 -12.24 -9.71
N GLY A 40 16.32 -12.08 -10.56
CA GLY A 40 17.59 -11.47 -10.16
C GLY A 40 18.26 -12.32 -9.08
N ARG A 41 18.32 -11.81 -7.84
CA ARG A 41 18.86 -12.53 -6.67
C ARG A 41 17.79 -12.87 -5.63
N LYS A 42 16.52 -12.67 -5.96
CA LYS A 42 15.39 -12.96 -5.08
C LYS A 42 14.79 -14.30 -5.46
N LEU A 43 14.66 -15.19 -4.49
CA LEU A 43 13.99 -16.47 -4.65
C LEU A 43 12.63 -16.42 -3.95
N PHE A 44 11.58 -16.70 -4.70
CA PHE A 44 10.20 -16.66 -4.26
C PHE A 44 9.58 -18.07 -4.32
N LEU A 45 8.57 -18.31 -3.49
CA LEU A 45 7.55 -19.31 -3.81
C LEU A 45 6.66 -18.80 -4.94
N ALA A 46 6.29 -19.67 -5.88
CA ALA A 46 5.47 -19.31 -7.04
C ALA A 46 4.21 -18.53 -6.67
N ARG A 47 3.52 -18.98 -5.61
CA ARG A 47 2.30 -18.32 -5.12
C ARG A 47 2.55 -16.91 -4.61
N GLN A 48 3.63 -16.68 -3.85
CA GLN A 48 3.97 -15.35 -3.34
C GLN A 48 4.40 -14.44 -4.49
N TRP A 49 5.20 -14.95 -5.42
CA TRP A 49 5.58 -14.21 -6.62
C TRP A 49 4.36 -13.76 -7.44
N GLN A 50 3.40 -14.66 -7.64
CA GLN A 50 2.17 -14.33 -8.38
C GLN A 50 1.35 -13.26 -7.66
N LEU A 51 1.19 -13.37 -6.33
CA LEU A 51 0.48 -12.36 -5.53
C LEU A 51 1.16 -10.99 -5.60
N GLU A 52 2.49 -10.93 -5.47
CA GLU A 52 3.27 -9.69 -5.59
C GLU A 52 3.12 -9.07 -6.98
N ARG A 53 3.18 -9.90 -8.04
CA ARG A 53 2.98 -9.46 -9.42
C ARG A 53 1.58 -8.90 -9.64
N ASP A 54 0.54 -9.59 -9.15
CA ASP A 54 -0.84 -9.15 -9.31
C ASP A 54 -1.11 -7.87 -8.52
N LEU A 55 -0.56 -7.75 -7.30
CA LEU A 55 -0.62 -6.53 -6.50
C LEU A 55 0.08 -5.36 -7.20
N ALA A 56 1.29 -5.57 -7.73
CA ALA A 56 2.02 -4.54 -8.46
C ALA A 56 1.25 -4.08 -9.71
N ASN A 57 0.66 -5.02 -10.46
CA ASN A 57 -0.16 -4.70 -11.63
C ASN A 57 -1.39 -3.88 -11.25
N GLU A 58 -2.06 -4.23 -10.15
CA GLU A 58 -3.23 -3.51 -9.69
C GLU A 58 -2.88 -2.10 -9.19
N ILE A 59 -1.78 -1.94 -8.43
CA ILE A 59 -1.28 -0.62 -8.04
C ILE A 59 -0.99 0.22 -9.29
N ASN A 60 -0.25 -0.32 -10.26
CA ASN A 60 0.08 0.40 -11.49
C ASN A 60 -1.18 0.82 -12.28
N ARG A 61 -2.16 -0.09 -12.40
CA ARG A 61 -3.45 0.19 -13.02
C ARG A 61 -4.16 1.36 -12.33
N LEU A 62 -4.20 1.32 -11.00
CA LEU A 62 -4.87 2.31 -10.16
C LEU A 62 -4.13 3.65 -10.07
N SER A 63 -2.79 3.65 -10.18
CA SER A 63 -1.94 4.83 -10.15
C SER A 63 -1.97 5.66 -11.44
N THR A 64 -2.72 5.24 -12.46
CA THR A 64 -2.93 6.04 -13.67
C THR A 64 -3.53 7.41 -13.28
N PRO A 65 -2.89 8.53 -13.65
CA PRO A 65 -3.41 9.85 -13.33
C PRO A 65 -4.80 10.07 -13.89
N ILE A 66 -5.56 10.93 -13.22
CA ILE A 66 -6.84 11.38 -13.74
C ILE A 66 -6.56 12.26 -14.96
N ARG A 67 -7.43 12.18 -15.97
CA ARG A 67 -7.33 13.03 -17.14
C ARG A 67 -7.53 14.50 -16.75
N ALA A 68 -6.88 15.41 -17.46
CA ALA A 68 -6.87 16.83 -17.11
C ALA A 68 -8.26 17.49 -17.13
N ASP A 69 -9.15 17.00 -18.01
CA ASP A 69 -10.56 17.39 -18.16
C ASP A 69 -11.46 16.93 -17.00
N GLU A 70 -11.04 15.91 -16.26
CA GLU A 70 -11.75 15.39 -15.08
C GLU A 70 -11.22 16.00 -13.76
N ARG A 71 -10.16 16.82 -13.80
CA ARG A 71 -9.62 17.46 -12.61
C ARG A 71 -10.47 18.67 -12.21
N PRO A 72 -10.66 18.93 -10.90
CA PRO A 72 -11.31 20.16 -10.46
C PRO A 72 -10.55 21.39 -10.96
N ALA A 73 -11.23 22.50 -11.20
CA ALA A 73 -10.58 23.75 -11.59
C ALA A 73 -9.49 24.14 -10.55
N ASP A 74 -8.24 24.23 -11.02
CA ASP A 74 -7.04 24.31 -10.18
C ASP A 74 -7.11 25.46 -9.15
N ALA A 75 -7.60 26.64 -9.56
CA ALA A 75 -7.69 27.82 -8.68
C ALA A 75 -8.70 27.65 -7.52
N LEU A 76 -9.87 27.07 -7.80
CA LEU A 76 -10.90 26.83 -6.78
C LEU A 76 -10.49 25.71 -5.81
N ALA A 77 -9.81 24.68 -6.32
CA ALA A 77 -9.28 23.60 -5.51
C ALA A 77 -8.16 24.11 -4.59
N ALA A 78 -7.22 24.91 -5.11
CA ALA A 78 -6.13 25.49 -4.33
C ALA A 78 -6.65 26.38 -3.18
N ALA A 79 -7.62 27.26 -3.46
CA ALA A 79 -8.21 28.13 -2.44
C ALA A 79 -8.89 27.33 -1.31
N LYS A 80 -9.63 26.27 -1.65
CA LYS A 80 -10.29 25.39 -0.65
C LYS A 80 -9.29 24.59 0.17
N LEU A 81 -8.24 24.08 -0.47
CA LEU A 81 -7.17 23.37 0.23
C LEU A 81 -6.47 24.30 1.23
N GLN A 82 -6.16 25.53 0.83
CA GLN A 82 -5.56 26.51 1.74
C GLN A 82 -6.49 26.88 2.90
N GLN A 83 -7.81 26.94 2.67
CA GLN A 83 -8.80 27.18 3.72
C GLN A 83 -8.94 25.99 4.70
N TRP A 84 -8.85 24.75 4.22
CA TRP A 84 -9.08 23.56 5.06
C TRP A 84 -7.86 23.17 5.90
N PHE A 85 -6.68 23.57 5.43
CA PHE A 85 -5.41 23.23 6.03
C PHE A 85 -4.72 24.53 6.48
N ASP A 86 -5.24 25.14 7.55
CA ASP A 86 -4.51 26.16 8.31
C ASP A 86 -3.78 25.49 9.49
N GLY A 87 -2.55 25.93 9.77
CA GLY A 87 -1.78 25.47 10.92
C GLY A 87 -0.37 24.95 10.64
N GLU A 88 0.42 24.88 11.72
CA GLU A 88 1.74 24.25 11.75
C GLU A 88 1.59 22.75 11.45
N HIS A 89 2.35 22.22 10.49
CA HIS A 89 2.24 20.85 9.95
C HIS A 89 1.09 20.57 8.96
N ALA A 90 0.32 21.58 8.53
CA ALA A 90 -0.77 21.39 7.58
C ALA A 90 -0.30 21.12 6.13
N ARG A 91 0.96 21.43 5.81
CA ARG A 91 1.52 21.34 4.44
C ARG A 91 1.49 19.93 3.86
N ASP A 92 1.95 18.92 4.61
CA ASP A 92 2.02 17.53 4.13
C ASP A 92 0.61 16.94 3.93
N GLN A 93 -0.34 17.37 4.77
CA GLN A 93 -1.73 16.95 4.71
C GLN A 93 -2.47 17.63 3.55
N GLN A 94 -2.19 18.91 3.32
CA GLN A 94 -2.67 19.65 2.17
C GLN A 94 -2.15 19.03 0.87
N ALA A 95 -0.87 18.64 0.82
CA ALA A 95 -0.29 17.93 -0.31
C ALA A 95 -0.96 16.57 -0.55
N ALA A 96 -1.22 15.78 0.52
CA ALA A 96 -1.93 14.51 0.41
C ALA A 96 -3.39 14.68 -0.08
N ALA A 97 -4.09 15.72 0.38
CA ALA A 97 -5.42 16.07 -0.10
C ALA A 97 -5.42 16.52 -1.56
N ALA A 98 -4.43 17.32 -1.98
CA ALA A 98 -4.25 17.72 -3.37
C ALA A 98 -3.97 16.50 -4.27
N LEU A 99 -3.10 15.57 -3.84
CA LEU A 99 -2.84 14.33 -4.56
C LEU A 99 -4.10 13.48 -4.72
N THR A 100 -4.97 13.44 -3.71
CA THR A 100 -6.26 12.72 -3.78
C THR A 100 -7.21 13.32 -4.82
N LEU A 101 -7.11 14.62 -5.09
CA LEU A 101 -7.87 15.28 -6.16
C LEU A 101 -7.30 15.01 -7.56
N CYS A 102 -6.00 14.70 -7.66
CA CYS A 102 -5.27 14.52 -8.91
C CYS A 102 -5.05 13.05 -9.32
N GLN A 103 -5.18 12.11 -8.39
CA GLN A 103 -4.90 10.69 -8.62
C GLN A 103 -6.16 9.82 -8.41
N ARG A 104 -6.21 8.67 -9.09
CA ARG A 104 -7.31 7.68 -8.92
C ARG A 104 -7.09 6.80 -7.69
N PHE A 105 -5.83 6.62 -7.29
CA PHE A 105 -5.42 5.88 -6.11
C PHE A 105 -4.28 6.61 -5.43
N VAL A 106 -4.38 6.77 -4.11
CA VAL A 106 -3.38 7.42 -3.28
C VAL A 106 -3.18 6.58 -2.04
N LEU A 107 -1.93 6.25 -1.74
CA LEU A 107 -1.52 5.70 -0.45
C LEU A 107 -1.01 6.85 0.42
N ILE A 108 -1.62 7.06 1.58
CA ILE A 108 -1.20 8.07 2.55
C ILE A 108 -0.59 7.33 3.74
N GLY A 109 0.74 7.37 3.84
CA GLY A 109 1.47 6.83 4.99
C GLY A 109 1.53 7.86 6.11
N GLY A 110 1.29 7.43 7.36
CA GLY A 110 1.43 8.29 8.54
C GLY A 110 2.02 7.51 9.71
N GLY A 111 3.04 8.07 10.37
CA GLY A 111 3.52 7.56 11.65
C GLY A 111 2.52 7.84 12.78
N LEU A 112 2.65 7.11 13.89
CA LEU A 112 1.79 7.27 15.07
C LEU A 112 2.15 8.57 15.85
N ARG A 113 1.87 9.74 15.27
CA ARG A 113 1.85 11.03 15.98
C ARG A 113 0.59 11.81 15.60
N HIS A 114 0.07 12.54 16.59
CA HIS A 114 -1.30 13.05 16.72
C HIS A 114 -1.89 13.73 15.46
N GLY A 115 -3.14 13.37 15.10
CA GLY A 115 -3.96 14.13 14.13
C GLY A 115 -4.91 13.34 13.21
N GLN A 116 -4.71 12.03 13.03
CA GLN A 116 -5.32 11.19 11.98
C GLN A 116 -6.86 11.31 11.81
N ASN A 117 -7.61 11.63 12.88
CA ASN A 117 -9.07 11.76 12.81
C ASN A 117 -9.56 13.04 12.09
N HIS A 118 -8.80 14.13 12.14
CA HIS A 118 -9.16 15.37 11.44
C HIS A 118 -8.80 15.28 9.94
N HIS A 119 -7.68 14.62 9.63
CA HIS A 119 -7.15 14.48 8.27
C HIS A 119 -8.01 13.60 7.37
N HIS A 120 -8.44 12.42 7.86
CA HIS A 120 -9.30 11.53 7.08
C HIS A 120 -10.62 12.19 6.66
N ARG A 121 -11.22 13.02 7.53
CA ARG A 121 -12.45 13.76 7.22
C ARG A 121 -12.25 14.82 6.13
N GLN A 122 -11.14 15.54 6.16
CA GLN A 122 -10.86 16.57 5.15
C GLN A 122 -10.48 15.98 3.78
N ILE A 123 -9.70 14.89 3.77
CA ILE A 123 -9.37 14.15 2.55
C ILE A 123 -10.63 13.50 1.95
N ALA A 124 -11.48 12.88 2.77
CA ALA A 124 -12.77 12.34 2.31
C ALA A 124 -13.68 13.45 1.74
N ARG A 125 -13.71 14.63 2.35
CA ARG A 125 -14.44 15.81 1.82
C ARG A 125 -13.93 16.26 0.46
N ALA A 126 -12.61 16.24 0.24
CA ALA A 126 -12.01 16.54 -1.05
C ALA A 126 -12.44 15.50 -2.12
N ALA A 127 -12.41 14.21 -1.77
CA ALA A 127 -12.82 13.12 -2.66
C ALA A 127 -14.31 13.17 -3.05
N VAL A 128 -15.22 13.50 -2.13
CA VAL A 128 -16.65 13.66 -2.43
C VAL A 128 -16.89 14.82 -3.38
N ARG A 129 -16.22 15.97 -3.18
CA ARG A 129 -16.41 17.18 -4.00
C ARG A 129 -15.79 17.10 -5.39
N ARG A 130 -14.89 16.15 -5.63
CA ARG A 130 -14.37 15.83 -6.97
C ARG A 130 -15.49 15.40 -7.93
N SER A 131 -16.58 14.87 -7.40
CA SER A 131 -17.67 14.33 -8.21
C SER A 131 -18.84 15.30 -8.18
N HIS A 132 -19.10 16.01 -9.28
CA HIS A 132 -20.31 16.83 -9.44
C HIS A 132 -21.60 15.98 -9.60
N ALA A 133 -21.53 14.68 -9.31
CA ALA A 133 -22.62 13.73 -9.46
C ALA A 133 -23.24 13.37 -8.10
N PRO A 134 -24.57 13.40 -7.96
CA PRO A 134 -25.28 13.15 -6.70
C PRO A 134 -25.18 11.70 -6.16
N SER A 135 -24.45 10.80 -6.84
CA SER A 135 -24.42 9.36 -6.54
C SER A 135 -23.14 8.83 -5.89
N VAL A 136 -22.20 9.70 -5.51
CA VAL A 136 -20.89 9.22 -5.00
C VAL A 136 -21.01 8.65 -3.60
N ARG A 137 -20.79 7.33 -3.51
CA ARG A 137 -20.68 6.59 -2.26
C ARG A 137 -19.20 6.50 -1.88
N CYS A 138 -18.86 6.96 -0.68
CA CYS A 138 -17.54 6.79 -0.08
C CYS A 138 -17.63 5.80 1.10
N PRO A 139 -17.66 4.49 0.84
CA PRO A 139 -17.63 3.50 1.91
C PRO A 139 -16.24 3.48 2.57
N CYS A 140 -16.19 3.73 3.88
CA CYS A 140 -14.98 3.54 4.67
C CYS A 140 -14.86 2.07 5.07
N ARG A 141 -13.70 1.45 4.78
CA ARG A 141 -13.39 0.07 5.22
C ARG A 141 -12.13 0.09 6.07
N ALA A 142 -12.19 -0.52 7.24
CA ALA A 142 -11.04 -0.74 8.11
C ALA A 142 -10.82 -2.24 8.28
N HIS A 143 -9.56 -2.68 8.18
CA HIS A 143 -9.17 -4.04 8.52
C HIS A 143 -8.46 -4.00 9.88
N ARG A 144 -8.99 -4.76 10.84
CA ARG A 144 -8.34 -4.94 12.15
C ARG A 144 -7.51 -6.22 12.05
N GLN A 145 -6.19 -6.11 12.16
CA GLN A 145 -5.36 -7.30 12.33
C GLN A 145 -5.72 -7.95 13.67
N SER A 146 -6.21 -9.19 13.62
CA SER A 146 -6.41 -10.03 14.80
C SER A 146 -5.04 -10.42 15.33
N GLY A 147 -4.54 -9.66 16.32
CA GLY A 147 -3.30 -9.99 17.03
C GLY A 147 -3.48 -11.26 17.85
N GLY A 148 -2.67 -12.28 17.53
CA GLY A 148 -2.43 -13.41 18.42
C GLY A 148 -1.48 -12.97 19.54
N ALA A 149 -1.97 -13.02 20.78
CA ALA A 149 -1.15 -12.99 21.98
C ALA A 149 -1.93 -13.70 23.08
N ASP A 150 -1.77 -15.02 23.14
CA ASP A 150 -2.10 -15.79 24.34
C ASP A 150 -0.85 -16.64 24.66
N VAL A 151 0.15 -15.97 25.25
CA VAL A 151 1.21 -16.63 26.00
C VAL A 151 0.91 -16.30 27.46
N ALA A 152 0.16 -17.19 28.10
CA ALA A 152 -0.04 -17.20 29.53
C ALA A 152 1.32 -17.40 30.21
N SER A 153 1.82 -16.34 30.84
CA SER A 153 2.94 -16.41 31.77
C SER A 153 2.42 -16.96 33.12
N PRO A 154 2.96 -18.07 33.67
CA PRO A 154 2.49 -18.59 34.94
C PRO A 154 3.04 -17.75 36.11
N ALA A 155 2.14 -17.41 37.04
CA ALA A 155 2.43 -16.67 38.26
C ALA A 155 3.42 -17.41 39.20
N PRO A 156 4.19 -16.68 40.03
CA PRO A 156 5.11 -17.28 40.98
C PRO A 156 4.35 -17.95 42.13
N ARG A 157 4.77 -19.17 42.51
CA ARG A 157 4.34 -19.79 43.78
C ARG A 157 5.32 -19.36 44.88
N HIS A 158 4.74 -19.00 46.02
CA HIS A 158 5.41 -18.73 47.29
C HIS A 158 6.29 -19.87 47.76
#